data_AF-A0A1E4FAV3-F1
#
_entry.id   AF-A0A1E4FAV3-F1
#
_cell.length_a   1.000
_cell.length_b   1.000
_cell.length_c   1.000
_cell.angle_alpha   90.00
_cell.angle_beta   90.00
_cell.angle_gamma   90.00
#
_symmetry.space_group_name_H-M   'P 1'
#
loop_
_entity.id
_entity.type
_entity.pdbx_description
1 polymer ?
#
loop_
_entity_poly.entity_id
_entity_poly.type
_entity_poly.pdbx_seq_one_letter_code
_entity_poly.pdbx_strand_id
1 'polypeptide(L)'
;MAGIGLNLNAAVRSRKWWPEGAALAADFVNGRYMRDGAEVPFAAAFSFARNSPALLAAGGGRWANFDAGQLRRQAGLGALLEPATTNQSRGTIDIGGGGWTMPAGLSRTGNGSDGFVFSVGEAATGLLALEQYGNIDIPANEPGFFSFDLHDSGLRGAALWFSNVGYRADFSTQTGIANGTGENAVASMVALGGGWSRCRVRHVHSAATFAWRLKLGTSRSNSSYAAGDFVRLRLPQVELGRFSAPVVNASLTQAAVRAADQLAPVGGGVHDVEVHLGGGTIQGLAAVSGALPAAQLNETLVRRAFWFG
;
A
#
# COMPACT_ATOMS: atom_id res chain seq x y z
N MET A 1 44.21 45.82 -31.74
CA MET A 1 43.59 44.50 -31.49
C MET A 1 43.39 44.35 -29.99
N ALA A 2 42.15 44.49 -29.52
CA ALA A 2 41.82 44.31 -28.10
C ALA A 2 40.88 43.12 -27.98
N GLY A 3 41.39 42.02 -27.43
CA GLY A 3 40.61 40.85 -27.04
C GLY A 3 40.58 40.75 -25.52
N ILE A 4 39.64 41.46 -24.88
CA ILE A 4 39.32 41.24 -23.47
C ILE A 4 38.30 40.09 -23.45
N GLY A 5 38.80 38.87 -23.29
CA GLY A 5 38.00 37.70 -22.98
C GLY A 5 37.64 37.72 -21.50
N LEU A 6 36.54 38.40 -21.15
CA LEU A 6 35.89 38.21 -19.86
C LEU A 6 35.34 36.77 -19.82
N ASN A 7 36.09 35.90 -19.15
CA ASN A 7 35.66 34.55 -18.86
C ASN A 7 34.49 34.62 -17.86
N LEU A 8 33.27 34.74 -18.37
CA LEU A 8 32.01 34.59 -17.64
C LEU A 8 31.78 33.11 -17.28
N ASN A 9 32.78 32.46 -16.68
CA ASN A 9 32.52 31.31 -15.83
C ASN A 9 32.07 31.85 -14.47
N ALA A 10 30.91 32.52 -14.46
CA ALA A 10 30.10 32.56 -13.26
C ALA A 10 29.78 31.09 -12.96
N ALA A 11 30.58 30.50 -12.08
CA ALA A 11 30.31 29.19 -11.54
C ALA A 11 28.86 29.22 -11.09
N VAL A 12 27.99 28.54 -11.84
CA VAL A 12 26.67 28.16 -11.38
C VAL A 12 26.96 27.19 -10.23
N ARG A 13 27.29 27.73 -9.05
CA ARG A 13 27.26 26.96 -7.81
C ARG A 13 25.85 26.43 -7.78
N SER A 14 25.70 25.14 -8.02
CA SER A 14 24.43 24.45 -7.85
C SER A 14 23.87 24.91 -6.51
N ARG A 15 22.73 25.58 -6.54
CA ARG A 15 22.14 26.17 -5.34
C ARG A 15 21.96 25.04 -4.34
N LYS A 16 22.67 25.15 -3.21
CA LYS A 16 22.61 24.22 -2.08
C LYS A 16 21.14 23.93 -1.79
N TRP A 17 20.72 22.67 -1.91
CA TRP A 17 19.31 22.28 -1.76
C TRP A 17 18.95 21.91 -0.32
N TRP A 18 19.94 21.71 0.54
CA TRP A 18 19.79 21.41 1.95
C TRP A 18 20.01 22.66 2.82
N PRO A 19 19.39 22.71 4.01
CA PRO A 19 19.51 23.86 4.91
C PRO A 19 20.94 24.03 5.44
N GLU A 20 21.22 25.24 5.94
CA GLU A 20 22.44 25.51 6.71
C GLU A 20 22.41 24.75 8.04
N GLY A 21 23.58 24.32 8.52
CA GLY A 21 23.71 23.53 9.75
C GLY A 21 23.39 22.04 9.63
N ALA A 22 22.76 21.57 8.55
CA ALA A 22 22.51 20.13 8.37
C ALA A 22 23.81 19.35 8.16
N ALA A 23 24.07 18.36 9.01
CA ALA A 23 25.16 17.40 8.87
C ALA A 23 24.83 16.32 7.82
N LEU A 24 23.54 15.99 7.69
CA LEU A 24 23.02 15.03 6.72
C LEU A 24 21.71 15.55 6.11
N ALA A 25 21.48 15.27 4.83
CA ALA A 25 20.20 15.57 4.19
C ALA A 25 19.79 14.49 3.20
N ALA A 26 18.49 14.26 3.09
CA ALA A 26 17.87 13.39 2.11
C ALA A 26 16.72 14.12 1.40
N ASP A 27 16.71 14.08 0.07
CA ASP A 27 15.59 14.50 -0.77
C ASP A 27 15.13 13.27 -1.57
N PHE A 28 14.27 12.46 -0.94
CA PHE A 28 13.80 11.18 -1.50
C PHE A 28 12.97 11.38 -2.77
N VAL A 29 12.34 12.54 -2.92
CA VAL A 29 11.56 12.90 -4.12
C VAL A 29 12.46 12.98 -5.36
N ASN A 30 13.65 13.56 -5.21
CA ASN A 30 14.62 13.78 -6.29
C ASN A 30 15.80 12.78 -6.26
N GLY A 31 15.84 11.88 -5.27
CA GLY A 31 16.90 10.89 -5.13
C GLY A 31 18.29 11.46 -4.83
N ARG A 32 18.36 12.61 -4.12
CA ARG A 32 19.62 13.29 -3.79
C ARG A 32 19.90 13.21 -2.30
N TYR A 33 21.18 13.09 -1.95
CA TYR A 33 21.62 12.91 -0.57
C TYR A 33 22.87 13.74 -0.31
N MET A 34 23.01 14.24 0.90
CA MET A 34 24.15 15.02 1.32
C MET A 34 24.66 14.51 2.65
N ARG A 35 25.99 14.50 2.80
CA ARG A 35 26.70 14.25 4.05
C ARG A 35 27.88 15.21 4.16
N ASP A 36 28.07 15.81 5.32
CA ASP A 36 29.21 16.69 5.64
C ASP A 36 29.42 17.80 4.60
N GLY A 37 28.31 18.36 4.09
CA GLY A 37 28.31 19.44 3.10
C GLY A 37 28.57 19.02 1.64
N ALA A 38 28.70 17.72 1.35
CA ALA A 38 28.93 17.19 0.00
C ALA A 38 27.77 16.30 -0.47
N GLU A 39 27.41 16.39 -1.75
CA GLU A 39 26.45 15.46 -2.36
C GLU A 39 27.09 14.07 -2.51
N VAL A 40 26.38 13.04 -2.06
CA VAL A 40 26.90 11.67 -1.97
C VAL A 40 25.83 10.67 -2.45
N PRO A 41 26.22 9.45 -2.88
CA PRO A 41 25.25 8.40 -3.19
C PRO A 41 24.51 7.95 -1.93
N PHE A 42 23.32 7.37 -2.10
CA PHE A 42 22.48 6.87 -1.01
C PHE A 42 23.27 6.01 -0.01
N ALA A 43 24.03 5.03 -0.49
CA ALA A 43 24.77 4.09 0.36
C ALA A 43 25.91 4.73 1.18
N ALA A 44 26.35 5.95 0.84
CA ALA A 44 27.32 6.70 1.62
C ALA A 44 26.67 7.59 2.70
N ALA A 45 25.40 7.95 2.52
CA ALA A 45 24.62 8.73 3.48
C ALA A 45 23.81 7.85 4.43
N PHE A 46 23.20 6.77 3.92
CA PHE A 46 22.22 5.96 4.62
C PHE A 46 22.44 4.47 4.41
N SER A 47 22.11 3.71 5.44
CA SER A 47 21.84 2.28 5.37
C SER A 47 20.34 2.06 5.46
N PHE A 48 19.85 1.05 4.73
CA PHE A 48 18.45 0.64 4.79
C PHE A 48 18.35 -0.86 4.99
N ALA A 49 17.50 -1.29 5.91
CA ALA A 49 17.18 -2.69 6.11
C ALA A 49 15.67 -2.92 6.19
N ARG A 50 15.23 -3.94 5.46
CA ARG A 50 13.89 -4.52 5.52
C ARG A 50 14.01 -6.02 5.24
N ASN A 51 13.35 -6.83 6.05
CA ASN A 51 13.47 -8.30 5.99
C ASN A 51 12.58 -8.96 4.94
N SER A 52 11.62 -8.23 4.34
CA SER A 52 10.71 -8.73 3.31
C SER A 52 10.72 -7.80 2.09
N PRO A 53 10.38 -8.30 0.89
CA PRO A 53 10.02 -7.43 -0.22
C PRO A 53 8.73 -6.66 0.08
N ALA A 54 8.43 -5.64 -0.70
CA ALA A 54 7.28 -4.78 -0.51
C ALA A 54 6.80 -4.16 -1.81
N LEU A 55 5.52 -3.77 -1.82
CA LEU A 55 4.91 -3.03 -2.92
C LEU A 55 4.76 -1.54 -2.57
N LEU A 56 4.84 -0.68 -3.58
CA LEU A 56 4.48 0.73 -3.51
C LEU A 56 3.57 1.08 -4.69
N ALA A 57 2.46 1.76 -4.44
CA ALA A 57 1.53 2.16 -5.49
C ALA A 57 2.22 3.14 -6.45
N ALA A 58 2.29 2.76 -7.73
CA ALA A 58 2.80 3.58 -8.82
C ALA A 58 1.66 4.31 -9.55
N GLY A 59 2.01 5.28 -10.39
CA GLY A 59 1.03 5.99 -11.21
C GLY A 59 0.24 5.04 -12.12
N GLY A 60 -1.05 5.33 -12.34
CA GLY A 60 -1.90 4.57 -13.27
C GLY A 60 -2.40 3.22 -12.73
N GLY A 61 -2.45 3.03 -11.41
CA GLY A 61 -2.97 1.79 -10.82
C GLY A 61 -2.03 0.60 -10.99
N ARG A 62 -0.73 0.83 -11.17
CA ARG A 62 0.30 -0.21 -11.13
C ARG A 62 0.97 -0.22 -9.78
N TRP A 63 1.59 -1.33 -9.40
CA TRP A 63 2.41 -1.40 -8.19
C TRP A 63 3.86 -1.66 -8.57
N ALA A 64 4.77 -0.91 -7.98
CA ALA A 64 6.20 -1.13 -8.12
C ALA A 64 6.67 -2.09 -7.03
N ASN A 65 7.47 -3.09 -7.44
CA ASN A 65 8.12 -4.04 -6.53
C ASN A 65 9.43 -3.49 -5.98
N PHE A 66 9.70 -3.78 -4.72
CA PHE A 66 10.96 -3.50 -4.03
C PHE A 66 11.39 -4.76 -3.30
N ASP A 67 12.60 -5.23 -3.60
CA ASP A 67 13.16 -6.41 -2.94
C ASP A 67 13.50 -6.13 -1.46
N ALA A 68 13.81 -7.19 -0.71
CA ALA A 68 14.31 -7.05 0.65
C ALA A 68 15.58 -6.18 0.66
N GLY A 69 15.71 -5.29 1.64
CA GLY A 69 16.80 -4.31 1.71
C GLY A 69 16.72 -3.18 0.67
N GLN A 70 15.69 -3.11 -0.17
CA GLN A 70 15.48 -1.98 -1.09
C GLN A 70 14.52 -0.95 -0.49
N LEU A 71 14.97 0.30 -0.39
CA LEU A 71 14.13 1.40 0.07
C LEU A 71 12.99 1.65 -0.93
N ARG A 72 11.74 1.62 -0.45
CA ARG A 72 10.54 1.96 -1.23
C ARG A 72 10.54 3.45 -1.51
N ARG A 73 11.01 3.81 -2.70
CA ARG A 73 11.04 5.20 -3.17
C ARG A 73 10.41 5.28 -4.56
N GLN A 74 9.59 6.28 -4.77
CA GLN A 74 9.10 6.63 -6.11
C GLN A 74 9.42 8.08 -6.39
N ALA A 75 9.93 8.33 -7.60
CA ALA A 75 10.18 9.67 -8.10
C ALA A 75 8.89 10.51 -7.97
N GLY A 76 9.01 11.69 -7.38
CA GLY A 76 7.86 12.59 -7.14
C GLY A 76 7.10 12.36 -5.83
N LEU A 77 7.18 11.18 -5.21
CA LEU A 77 6.38 10.83 -4.01
C LEU A 77 7.19 10.79 -2.71
N GLY A 78 8.46 10.39 -2.77
CA GLY A 78 9.33 10.25 -1.60
C GLY A 78 9.56 8.79 -1.19
N ALA A 79 10.00 8.57 0.04
CA ALA A 79 10.28 7.26 0.61
C ALA A 79 9.19 6.82 1.59
N LEU A 80 8.75 5.56 1.50
CA LEU A 80 7.79 4.97 2.43
C LEU A 80 8.52 4.13 3.48
N LEU A 81 8.45 4.57 4.73
CA LEU A 81 8.93 3.84 5.91
C LEU A 81 7.74 3.30 6.69
N GLU A 82 7.72 1.99 6.91
CA GLU A 82 6.66 1.33 7.68
C GLU A 82 7.13 0.93 9.08
N PRO A 83 6.28 1.09 10.12
CA PRO A 83 6.55 0.52 11.43
C PRO A 83 6.69 -0.99 11.42
N ALA A 84 7.08 -1.53 12.57
CA ALA A 84 6.87 -2.94 12.83
C ALA A 84 5.37 -3.15 12.90
N THR A 85 4.81 -3.83 11.90
CA THR A 85 3.37 -4.07 11.85
C THR A 85 3.11 -5.54 12.08
N THR A 86 2.19 -5.78 13.00
CA THR A 86 1.29 -6.92 12.90
C THR A 86 0.06 -6.39 12.20
N ASN A 87 -0.20 -6.87 10.98
CA ASN A 87 -1.58 -7.00 10.53
C ASN A 87 -2.42 -5.70 10.47
N GLN A 88 -1.90 -4.62 9.88
CA GLN A 88 -2.68 -3.40 9.67
C GLN A 88 -3.07 -3.21 8.19
N SER A 89 -4.35 -3.43 7.87
CA SER A 89 -5.01 -2.80 6.72
C SER A 89 -5.54 -1.45 7.17
N ARG A 90 -4.67 -0.46 7.35
CA ARG A 90 -5.12 0.91 7.55
C ARG A 90 -4.96 1.64 6.23
N GLY A 91 -6.10 1.97 5.62
CA GLY A 91 -6.12 2.71 4.36
C GLY A 91 -5.71 1.88 3.16
N THR A 92 -6.39 0.76 2.91
CA THR A 92 -6.33 0.13 1.58
C THR A 92 -6.80 1.13 0.53
N ILE A 93 -5.85 1.86 -0.03
CA ILE A 93 -5.98 2.43 -1.36
C ILE A 93 -6.09 1.21 -2.29
N ASP A 94 -7.23 1.13 -2.97
CA ASP A 94 -7.53 0.29 -4.12
C ASP A 94 -6.29 -0.41 -4.70
N ILE A 95 -6.18 -1.74 -4.57
CA ILE A 95 -5.10 -2.47 -5.24
C ILE A 95 -5.22 -2.22 -6.76
N GLY A 96 -4.41 -1.31 -7.27
CA GLY A 96 -4.43 -0.98 -8.68
C GLY A 96 -5.46 0.09 -9.07
N GLY A 97 -5.89 0.92 -8.11
CA GLY A 97 -6.45 2.25 -8.36
C GLY A 97 -7.75 2.29 -9.17
N GLY A 98 -8.47 1.19 -9.32
CA GLY A 98 -9.70 1.20 -10.11
C GLY A 98 -10.88 1.76 -9.32
N GLY A 99 -11.60 2.64 -9.99
CA GLY A 99 -12.83 3.22 -9.48
C GLY A 99 -13.91 2.17 -9.28
N TRP A 100 -14.75 2.39 -8.27
CA TRP A 100 -15.95 1.62 -8.04
C TRP A 100 -17.00 1.98 -9.10
N THR A 101 -17.51 0.97 -9.80
CA THR A 101 -18.74 1.15 -10.58
C THR A 101 -19.91 0.95 -9.62
N MET A 102 -20.58 2.05 -9.27
CA MET A 102 -21.73 2.05 -8.35
C MET A 102 -23.03 2.13 -9.15
N PRO A 103 -23.96 1.18 -8.99
CA PRO A 103 -25.31 1.30 -9.53
C PRO A 103 -26.09 2.40 -8.80
N ALA A 104 -27.12 2.93 -9.47
CA ALA A 104 -27.99 3.96 -8.91
C ALA A 104 -28.60 3.49 -7.57
N GLY A 105 -28.57 4.37 -6.57
CA GLY A 105 -29.09 4.10 -5.22
C GLY A 105 -28.09 3.52 -4.23
N LEU A 106 -26.87 3.14 -4.65
CA LEU A 106 -25.75 2.93 -3.74
C LEU A 106 -24.99 4.24 -3.52
N SER A 107 -24.60 4.48 -2.27
CA SER A 107 -23.71 5.59 -1.93
C SER A 107 -22.57 5.11 -1.03
N ARG A 108 -21.37 5.65 -1.28
CA ARG A 108 -20.24 5.52 -0.37
C ARG A 108 -20.42 6.56 0.74
N THR A 109 -20.69 6.09 1.95
CA THR A 109 -21.06 6.95 3.08
C THR A 109 -19.88 7.32 3.98
N GLY A 110 -18.69 6.73 3.75
CA GLY A 110 -17.48 7.15 4.46
C GLY A 110 -16.22 6.37 4.10
N ASN A 111 -15.09 6.92 4.55
CA ASN A 111 -13.78 6.28 4.62
C ASN A 111 -13.40 6.16 6.10
N GLY A 112 -13.58 4.99 6.69
CA GLY A 112 -13.15 4.73 8.06
C GLY A 112 -11.75 4.15 8.10
N SER A 113 -11.13 4.18 9.29
CA SER A 113 -9.93 3.38 9.59
C SER A 113 -10.13 1.88 9.37
N ASP A 114 -11.39 1.43 9.32
CA ASP A 114 -11.80 0.03 9.23
C ASP A 114 -12.22 -0.42 7.82
N GLY A 115 -12.16 0.46 6.80
CA GLY A 115 -12.49 0.15 5.41
C GLY A 115 -13.49 1.10 4.76
N PHE A 116 -14.02 0.69 3.59
CA PHE A 116 -15.08 1.40 2.88
C PHE A 116 -16.45 0.93 3.34
N VAL A 117 -17.38 1.87 3.52
CA VAL A 117 -18.78 1.60 3.84
C VAL A 117 -19.65 2.02 2.66
N PHE A 118 -20.42 1.07 2.15
CA PHE A 118 -21.42 1.27 1.11
C PHE A 118 -22.80 1.05 1.72
N SER A 119 -23.70 2.02 1.54
CA SER A 119 -25.08 1.96 2.05
C SER A 119 -26.06 1.96 0.90
N VAL A 120 -27.12 1.16 1.05
CA VAL A 120 -28.23 1.03 0.10
C VAL A 120 -29.31 2.04 0.47
N GLY A 121 -29.47 3.07 -0.35
CA GLY A 121 -30.49 4.10 -0.15
C GLY A 121 -31.90 3.57 -0.39
N GLU A 122 -32.92 4.29 0.09
CA GLU A 122 -34.34 3.86 0.04
C GLU A 122 -34.87 3.60 -1.37
N ALA A 123 -34.29 4.23 -2.40
CA ALA A 123 -34.67 4.05 -3.80
C ALA A 123 -34.03 2.82 -4.47
N ALA A 124 -33.14 2.10 -3.77
CA ALA A 124 -32.38 1.00 -4.34
C ALA A 124 -33.09 -0.35 -4.14
N THR A 125 -34.14 -0.60 -4.92
CA THR A 125 -34.76 -1.93 -5.00
C THR A 125 -34.25 -2.66 -6.24
N GLY A 126 -33.62 -3.83 -6.07
CA GLY A 126 -33.27 -4.72 -7.19
C GLY A 126 -31.84 -5.27 -7.18
N LEU A 127 -31.43 -5.78 -8.34
CA LEU A 127 -30.14 -6.42 -8.59
C LEU A 127 -29.02 -5.38 -8.73
N LEU A 128 -28.24 -5.16 -7.66
CA LEU A 128 -27.10 -4.23 -7.68
C LEU A 128 -25.79 -5.02 -7.79
N ALA A 129 -24.86 -4.54 -8.62
CA ALA A 129 -23.50 -5.04 -8.72
C ALA A 129 -22.54 -3.92 -8.36
N LEU A 130 -21.97 -3.97 -7.16
CA LEU A 130 -20.85 -3.11 -6.81
C LEU A 130 -19.58 -3.80 -7.27
N GLU A 131 -18.81 -3.13 -8.11
CA GLU A 131 -17.63 -3.72 -8.73
C GLU A 131 -16.42 -2.82 -8.64
N GLN A 132 -15.30 -3.41 -8.27
CA GLN A 132 -13.99 -2.82 -8.33
C GLN A 132 -13.10 -3.62 -9.26
N TYR A 133 -12.30 -2.92 -10.02
CA TYR A 133 -11.32 -3.49 -10.94
C TYR A 133 -9.94 -3.01 -10.55
N GLY A 134 -8.93 -3.81 -10.83
CA GLY A 134 -7.56 -3.38 -10.64
C GLY A 134 -6.62 -4.24 -11.48
N ASN A 135 -5.45 -3.69 -11.78
CA ASN A 135 -4.36 -4.47 -12.34
C ASN A 135 -3.29 -4.62 -11.28
N ILE A 136 -2.70 -5.81 -11.21
CA ILE A 136 -1.54 -6.05 -10.36
C ILE A 136 -0.50 -6.84 -11.15
N ASP A 137 0.74 -6.37 -11.04
CA ASP A 137 1.90 -7.04 -11.60
C ASP A 137 2.45 -7.97 -10.51
N ILE A 138 2.13 -9.26 -10.62
CA ILE A 138 2.77 -10.32 -9.84
C ILE A 138 3.51 -11.23 -10.83
N PRO A 139 4.82 -11.40 -10.67
CA PRO A 139 5.61 -12.38 -11.38
C PRO A 139 4.94 -13.75 -11.51
N ALA A 140 5.13 -14.32 -12.69
CA ALA A 140 4.62 -15.64 -13.03
C ALA A 140 5.08 -16.71 -12.03
N ASN A 141 4.16 -17.64 -11.75
CA ASN A 141 4.32 -18.83 -10.91
C ASN A 141 4.61 -18.55 -9.43
N GLU A 142 4.37 -17.33 -8.97
CA GLU A 142 4.50 -17.02 -7.55
C GLU A 142 3.23 -17.40 -6.78
N PRO A 143 3.33 -18.31 -5.80
CA PRO A 143 2.20 -18.65 -4.96
C PRO A 143 1.93 -17.54 -3.93
N GLY A 144 0.66 -17.18 -3.80
CA GLY A 144 0.21 -16.30 -2.74
C GLY A 144 -1.30 -16.40 -2.52
N PHE A 145 -1.85 -15.50 -1.73
CA PHE A 145 -3.29 -15.41 -1.50
C PHE A 145 -3.76 -13.99 -1.72
N PHE A 146 -4.85 -13.81 -2.47
CA PHE A 146 -5.64 -12.58 -2.41
C PHE A 146 -6.68 -12.72 -1.33
N SER A 147 -6.79 -11.73 -0.46
CA SER A 147 -7.78 -11.72 0.61
C SER A 147 -8.48 -10.39 0.73
N PHE A 148 -9.76 -10.38 1.05
CA PHE A 148 -10.47 -9.16 1.48
C PHE A 148 -11.32 -9.52 2.69
N ASP A 149 -11.60 -8.53 3.53
CA ASP A 149 -12.57 -8.72 4.61
C ASP A 149 -13.90 -8.11 4.22
N LEU A 150 -14.94 -8.89 4.48
CA LEU A 150 -16.32 -8.55 4.20
C LEU A 150 -17.09 -8.55 5.51
N HIS A 151 -17.76 -7.44 5.78
CA HIS A 151 -18.82 -7.39 6.78
C HIS A 151 -20.09 -6.91 6.11
N ASP A 152 -21.16 -7.62 6.38
CA ASP A 152 -22.37 -7.52 5.59
C ASP A 152 -23.60 -7.69 6.48
N SER A 153 -24.67 -6.96 6.17
CA SER A 153 -25.98 -7.09 6.82
C SER A 153 -27.06 -7.74 5.94
N GLY A 154 -26.78 -8.07 4.66
CA GLY A 154 -27.82 -8.55 3.74
C GLY A 154 -27.36 -9.16 2.40
N LEU A 155 -26.06 -9.15 2.07
CA LEU A 155 -25.49 -9.81 0.90
C LEU A 155 -25.68 -11.33 0.94
N ARG A 156 -25.85 -11.89 -0.26
CA ARG A 156 -25.77 -13.33 -0.49
C ARG A 156 -24.33 -13.83 -0.69
N GLY A 157 -23.41 -12.92 -1.01
CA GLY A 157 -22.01 -13.24 -1.23
C GLY A 157 -21.20 -12.16 -1.96
N ALA A 158 -19.94 -12.48 -2.21
CA ALA A 158 -18.99 -11.72 -3.02
C ALA A 158 -18.24 -12.66 -3.97
N ALA A 159 -17.71 -12.13 -5.06
CA ALA A 159 -16.89 -12.89 -6.00
C ALA A 159 -15.62 -12.11 -6.33
N LEU A 160 -14.48 -12.81 -6.35
CA LEU A 160 -13.20 -12.27 -6.79
C LEU A 160 -12.78 -12.98 -8.07
N TRP A 161 -12.57 -12.21 -9.13
CA TRP A 161 -12.31 -12.69 -10.48
C TRP A 161 -10.93 -12.25 -10.94
N PHE A 162 -10.26 -13.11 -11.69
CA PHE A 162 -8.96 -12.81 -12.27
C PHE A 162 -9.05 -13.00 -13.79
N SER A 163 -9.41 -11.93 -14.50
CA SER A 163 -10.02 -12.02 -15.84
C SER A 163 -9.10 -12.57 -16.91
N ASN A 164 -7.79 -12.37 -16.80
CA ASN A 164 -6.82 -12.77 -17.83
C ASN A 164 -6.23 -14.16 -17.58
N VAL A 165 -6.60 -14.79 -16.47
CA VAL A 165 -6.06 -16.08 -16.00
C VAL A 165 -7.16 -17.10 -15.71
N GLY A 166 -8.43 -16.71 -15.87
CA GLY A 166 -9.56 -17.64 -15.97
C GLY A 166 -10.00 -18.30 -14.67
N TYR A 167 -9.50 -17.86 -13.50
CA TYR A 167 -9.96 -18.35 -12.21
C TYR A 167 -10.76 -17.30 -11.44
N ARG A 168 -11.64 -17.80 -10.58
CA ARG A 168 -12.49 -16.99 -9.70
C ARG A 168 -12.72 -17.69 -8.37
N ALA A 169 -13.10 -16.91 -7.37
CA ALA A 169 -13.60 -17.39 -6.10
C ALA A 169 -14.94 -16.74 -5.79
N ASP A 170 -15.91 -17.56 -5.38
CA ASP A 170 -17.23 -17.15 -4.90
C ASP A 170 -17.29 -17.38 -3.38
N PHE A 171 -17.75 -16.38 -2.63
CA PHE A 171 -17.82 -16.38 -1.17
C PHE A 171 -19.25 -16.09 -0.74
N SER A 172 -19.85 -16.93 0.09
CA SER A 172 -21.20 -16.71 0.60
C SER A 172 -21.17 -16.43 2.10
N THR A 173 -21.53 -15.21 2.49
CA THR A 173 -21.64 -14.79 3.90
C THR A 173 -22.73 -15.55 4.65
N GLN A 174 -23.78 -15.99 3.95
CA GLN A 174 -24.91 -16.71 4.55
C GLN A 174 -24.55 -18.15 4.93
N THR A 175 -23.78 -18.82 4.09
CA THR A 175 -23.42 -20.24 4.30
C THR A 175 -22.01 -20.42 4.85
N GLY A 176 -21.19 -19.37 4.81
CA GLY A 176 -19.76 -19.44 5.13
C GLY A 176 -18.93 -20.22 4.09
N ILE A 177 -19.52 -20.55 2.94
CA ILE A 177 -18.89 -21.38 1.91
C ILE A 177 -18.07 -20.50 0.96
N ALA A 178 -16.88 -20.98 0.62
CA ALA A 178 -16.04 -20.44 -0.45
C ALA A 178 -15.84 -21.48 -1.54
N ASN A 179 -16.04 -21.10 -2.80
CA ASN A 179 -15.88 -21.97 -3.95
C ASN A 179 -14.90 -21.36 -4.95
N GLY A 180 -13.80 -22.06 -5.24
CA GLY A 180 -12.92 -21.72 -6.34
C GLY A 180 -13.41 -22.33 -7.65
N THR A 181 -13.27 -21.61 -8.75
CA THR A 181 -13.45 -22.14 -10.12
C THR A 181 -12.22 -21.80 -10.95
N GLY A 182 -11.75 -22.76 -11.75
CA GLY A 182 -10.54 -22.62 -12.57
C GLY A 182 -9.35 -23.35 -11.96
N GLU A 183 -8.28 -23.47 -12.74
CA GLU A 183 -7.07 -24.17 -12.33
C GLU A 183 -6.43 -23.49 -11.10
N ASN A 184 -6.08 -24.27 -10.08
CA ASN A 184 -5.43 -23.81 -8.83
C ASN A 184 -6.23 -22.81 -7.96
N ALA A 185 -7.52 -22.58 -8.26
CA ALA A 185 -8.39 -21.72 -7.48
C ALA A 185 -8.77 -22.37 -6.14
N VAL A 186 -7.97 -22.16 -5.10
CA VAL A 186 -8.32 -22.60 -3.74
C VAL A 186 -8.91 -21.43 -2.98
N ALA A 187 -10.23 -21.42 -2.83
CA ALA A 187 -10.94 -20.40 -2.07
C ALA A 187 -11.17 -20.85 -0.62
N SER A 188 -11.11 -19.93 0.33
CA SER A 188 -11.50 -20.18 1.72
C SER A 188 -12.18 -18.95 2.32
N MET A 189 -13.06 -19.18 3.28
CA MET A 189 -13.74 -18.12 4.03
C MET A 189 -13.69 -18.44 5.51
N VAL A 190 -13.30 -17.47 6.34
CA VAL A 190 -13.13 -17.65 7.78
C VAL A 190 -13.81 -16.51 8.53
N ALA A 191 -14.66 -16.83 9.49
CA ALA A 191 -15.26 -15.83 10.36
C ALA A 191 -14.20 -15.20 11.28
N LEU A 192 -14.19 -13.86 11.36
CA LEU A 192 -13.26 -13.09 12.20
C LEU A 192 -13.89 -12.61 13.51
N GLY A 193 -15.21 -12.79 13.68
CA GLY A 193 -15.99 -12.22 14.78
C GLY A 193 -16.54 -10.83 14.45
N GLY A 194 -17.55 -10.39 15.21
CA GLY A 194 -18.19 -9.07 15.03
C GLY A 194 -18.78 -8.86 13.64
N GLY A 195 -19.32 -9.91 13.01
CA GLY A 195 -19.91 -9.87 11.67
C GLY A 195 -18.91 -9.86 10.50
N TRP A 196 -17.60 -9.86 10.77
CA TRP A 196 -16.58 -9.90 9.73
C TRP A 196 -16.26 -11.33 9.29
N SER A 197 -16.06 -11.49 7.99
CA SER A 197 -15.51 -12.69 7.38
C SER A 197 -14.33 -12.32 6.50
N ARG A 198 -13.28 -13.13 6.59
CA ARG A 198 -12.15 -13.09 5.67
C ARG A 198 -12.42 -14.00 4.50
N CYS A 199 -12.36 -13.45 3.30
CA CYS A 199 -12.43 -14.19 2.05
C CYS A 199 -11.01 -14.29 1.47
N ARG A 200 -10.55 -15.50 1.11
CA ARG A 200 -9.21 -15.76 0.56
C ARG A 200 -9.31 -16.59 -0.70
N VAL A 201 -8.44 -16.31 -1.65
CA VAL A 201 -8.21 -17.16 -2.82
C VAL A 201 -6.72 -17.30 -3.06
N ARG A 202 -6.25 -18.54 -3.14
CA ARG A 202 -4.89 -18.85 -3.55
C ARG A 202 -4.72 -18.46 -5.02
N HIS A 203 -3.64 -17.76 -5.33
CA HIS A 203 -3.21 -17.54 -6.70
C HIS A 203 -1.89 -18.27 -6.97
N VAL A 204 -1.83 -18.94 -8.12
CA VAL A 204 -0.61 -19.41 -8.79
C VAL A 204 -0.93 -19.32 -10.28
N HIS A 205 -0.27 -18.44 -11.02
CA HIS A 205 -0.57 -18.24 -12.44
C HIS A 205 0.69 -18.01 -13.25
N SER A 206 0.68 -18.42 -14.51
CA SER A 206 1.82 -18.26 -15.44
C SER A 206 1.94 -16.86 -16.04
N ALA A 207 0.92 -16.00 -15.90
CA ALA A 207 0.97 -14.62 -16.38
C ALA A 207 1.83 -13.73 -15.45
N ALA A 208 2.56 -12.76 -15.99
CA ALA A 208 3.34 -11.80 -15.19
C ALA A 208 2.52 -10.58 -14.71
N THR A 209 1.33 -10.39 -15.28
CA THR A 209 0.38 -9.33 -14.94
C THR A 209 -1.01 -9.93 -15.03
N PHE A 210 -1.88 -9.61 -14.09
CA PHE A 210 -3.30 -9.95 -14.23
C PHE A 210 -4.20 -8.85 -13.70
N ALA A 211 -5.38 -8.79 -14.31
CA ALA A 211 -6.47 -7.96 -13.86
C ALA A 211 -7.31 -8.74 -12.85
N TRP A 212 -7.63 -8.11 -11.73
CA TRP A 212 -8.56 -8.62 -10.74
C TRP A 212 -9.84 -7.77 -10.74
N ARG A 213 -10.95 -8.40 -10.38
CA ARG A 213 -12.26 -7.75 -10.22
C ARG A 213 -12.95 -8.29 -8.98
N LEU A 214 -13.21 -7.43 -8.01
CA LEU A 214 -14.06 -7.73 -6.87
C LEU A 214 -15.49 -7.32 -7.20
N LYS A 215 -16.42 -8.27 -7.15
CA LYS A 215 -17.85 -8.05 -7.32
C LYS A 215 -18.57 -8.37 -6.02
N LEU A 216 -19.41 -7.46 -5.54
CA LEU A 216 -20.35 -7.77 -4.46
C LEU A 216 -21.62 -8.40 -5.06
N GLY A 217 -21.77 -9.69 -4.80
CA GLY A 217 -22.70 -10.61 -5.43
C GLY A 217 -22.04 -11.93 -5.80
N THR A 218 -22.81 -12.87 -6.31
CA THR A 218 -22.25 -14.14 -6.81
C THR A 218 -21.70 -13.94 -8.23
N SER A 219 -20.78 -14.79 -8.67
CA SER A 219 -20.24 -14.76 -10.03
C SER A 219 -21.30 -14.84 -11.12
N ARG A 220 -22.48 -15.39 -10.84
CA ARG A 220 -23.53 -15.62 -11.84
C ARG A 220 -24.73 -14.69 -11.70
N SER A 221 -24.82 -13.92 -10.63
CA SER A 221 -26.01 -13.10 -10.37
C SER A 221 -25.66 -11.91 -9.49
N ASN A 222 -26.22 -10.76 -9.84
CA ASN A 222 -26.21 -9.58 -8.98
C ASN A 222 -26.89 -9.92 -7.64
N SER A 223 -26.48 -9.25 -6.57
CA SER A 223 -27.18 -9.37 -5.29
C SER A 223 -28.42 -8.50 -5.30
N SER A 224 -29.52 -9.02 -4.76
CA SER A 224 -30.65 -8.19 -4.34
C SER A 224 -30.30 -7.54 -3.00
N TYR A 225 -30.46 -6.22 -2.89
CA TYR A 225 -30.32 -5.50 -1.63
C TYR A 225 -31.68 -4.91 -1.23
N ALA A 226 -31.92 -4.81 0.08
CA ALA A 226 -33.03 -4.08 0.66
C ALA A 226 -32.58 -2.70 1.15
N ALA A 227 -33.52 -1.75 1.22
CA ALA A 227 -33.27 -0.46 1.85
C ALA A 227 -32.81 -0.65 3.30
N GLY A 228 -31.71 0.01 3.67
CA GLY A 228 -31.08 -0.14 4.99
C GLY A 228 -29.97 -1.18 5.06
N ASP A 229 -29.77 -2.00 4.01
CA ASP A 229 -28.61 -2.88 3.91
C ASP A 229 -27.31 -2.07 3.78
N PHE A 230 -26.24 -2.62 4.35
CA PHE A 230 -24.90 -2.07 4.17
C PHE A 230 -23.86 -3.16 3.95
N VAL A 231 -22.79 -2.76 3.27
CA VAL A 231 -21.59 -3.58 3.11
C VAL A 231 -20.38 -2.77 3.56
N ARG A 232 -19.51 -3.41 4.33
CA ARG A 232 -18.19 -2.90 4.68
C ARG A 232 -17.12 -3.79 4.09
N LEU A 233 -16.15 -3.16 3.46
CA LEU A 233 -15.04 -3.84 2.81
C LEU A 233 -13.71 -3.34 3.35
N ARG A 234 -12.84 -4.29 3.71
CA ARG A 234 -11.39 -4.08 3.72
C ARG A 234 -10.88 -4.70 2.45
N LEU A 235 -10.32 -3.88 1.56
CA LEU A 235 -10.06 -4.27 0.17
C LEU A 235 -9.14 -5.48 0.03
N PRO A 236 -9.04 -6.03 -1.20
CA PRO A 236 -8.08 -7.07 -1.50
C PRO A 236 -6.68 -6.72 -0.98
N GLN A 237 -6.00 -7.72 -0.43
CA GLN A 237 -4.65 -7.75 0.08
C GLN A 237 -3.97 -8.99 -0.50
N VAL A 238 -2.65 -8.97 -0.64
CA VAL A 238 -1.88 -10.20 -0.88
C VAL A 238 -1.38 -10.70 0.47
N GLU A 239 -1.61 -11.93 0.90
CA GLU A 239 -1.28 -12.37 2.28
C GLU A 239 0.01 -13.18 2.42
N LEU A 240 0.47 -13.82 1.34
CA LEU A 240 1.66 -14.67 1.31
C LEU A 240 2.39 -14.50 -0.03
N GLY A 241 3.68 -14.83 -0.04
CA GLY A 241 4.57 -14.55 -1.17
C GLY A 241 5.38 -13.28 -0.93
N ARG A 242 6.28 -12.95 -1.86
CA ARG A 242 7.17 -11.78 -1.72
C ARG A 242 6.38 -10.47 -1.68
N PHE A 243 5.12 -10.50 -2.10
CA PHE A 243 4.23 -9.35 -2.25
C PHE A 243 3.20 -9.18 -1.12
N SER A 244 3.37 -9.88 0.00
CA SER A 244 2.39 -9.83 1.09
C SER A 244 2.20 -8.41 1.63
N ALA A 245 0.97 -7.90 1.58
CA ALA A 245 0.49 -6.77 2.35
C ALA A 245 0.17 -7.20 3.80
N PRO A 246 0.26 -6.29 4.78
CA PRO A 246 -0.06 -6.60 6.18
C PRO A 246 -1.52 -7.07 6.33
N VAL A 247 -1.68 -8.33 6.72
CA VAL A 247 -2.95 -9.09 6.76
C VAL A 247 -3.76 -8.74 8.01
N VAL A 248 -4.97 -8.20 7.99
CA VAL A 248 -5.70 -7.91 9.27
C VAL A 248 -6.09 -9.20 9.98
N ASN A 249 -5.59 -9.63 11.13
CA ASN A 249 -6.34 -10.69 11.86
C ASN A 249 -6.34 -10.49 13.36
N ALA A 250 -7.55 -10.59 13.93
CA ALA A 250 -7.83 -10.63 15.35
C ALA A 250 -7.70 -12.05 15.96
N SER A 251 -7.42 -13.09 15.16
CA SER A 251 -7.41 -14.49 15.64
C SER A 251 -6.27 -15.40 15.16
N LEU A 252 -5.22 -14.88 14.51
CA LEU A 252 -4.01 -15.69 14.26
C LEU A 252 -3.06 -15.58 15.47
N THR A 253 -2.91 -16.68 16.22
CA THR A 253 -1.99 -16.81 17.37
C THR A 253 -0.50 -16.72 17.02
N GLN A 254 -0.15 -16.59 15.73
CA GLN A 254 1.17 -16.14 15.30
C GLN A 254 1.00 -15.07 14.22
N ALA A 255 1.12 -13.81 14.62
CA ALA A 255 1.34 -12.73 13.68
C ALA A 255 2.70 -12.93 13.01
N ALA A 256 2.76 -12.89 11.68
CA ALA A 256 4.01 -12.62 11.00
C ALA A 256 4.39 -11.18 11.36
N VAL A 257 5.25 -11.01 12.37
CA VAL A 257 5.74 -9.70 12.77
C VAL A 257 6.71 -9.24 11.68
N ARG A 258 6.29 -8.31 10.84
CA ARG A 258 7.25 -7.62 9.98
C ARG A 258 7.97 -6.61 10.87
N ALA A 259 9.29 -6.73 10.94
CA ALA A 259 10.12 -5.73 11.62
C ALA A 259 9.99 -4.36 10.93
N ALA A 260 10.13 -3.29 11.71
CA ALA A 260 10.08 -1.93 11.20
C ALA A 260 11.17 -1.69 10.15
N ASP A 261 10.85 -0.89 9.14
CA ASP A 261 11.84 -0.39 8.19
C ASP A 261 12.93 0.38 8.94
N GLN A 262 14.19 0.01 8.72
CA GLN A 262 15.33 0.65 9.38
C GLN A 262 16.05 1.55 8.38
N LEU A 263 15.87 2.88 8.49
CA LEU A 263 16.64 3.85 7.71
C LEU A 263 17.55 4.64 8.64
N ALA A 264 18.85 4.35 8.61
CA ALA A 264 19.83 4.93 9.55
C ALA A 264 20.96 5.68 8.82
N PRO A 265 21.42 6.83 9.34
CA PRO A 265 22.64 7.48 8.89
C PRO A 265 23.85 6.55 8.95
N VAL A 266 24.67 6.56 7.91
CA VAL A 266 25.96 5.87 7.94
C VAL A 266 26.91 6.62 8.88
N GLY A 267 27.53 5.91 9.82
CA GLY A 267 28.41 6.50 10.84
C GLY A 267 27.73 6.80 12.18
N GLY A 268 26.40 6.69 12.25
CA GLY A 268 25.65 6.85 13.50
C GLY A 268 25.61 8.29 14.04
N GLY A 269 25.58 8.41 15.36
CA GLY A 269 25.44 9.68 16.08
C GLY A 269 24.01 9.93 16.57
N VAL A 270 23.87 11.00 17.35
CA VAL A 270 22.60 11.52 17.85
C VAL A 270 22.35 12.82 17.10
N HIS A 271 21.17 12.95 16.50
CA HIS A 271 20.82 14.11 15.69
C HIS A 271 19.43 14.59 16.02
N ASP A 272 19.22 15.89 15.95
CA ASP A 272 17.87 16.43 15.79
C ASP A 272 17.49 16.32 14.32
N VAL A 273 16.31 15.77 14.03
CA VAL A 273 15.88 15.47 12.67
C VAL A 273 14.60 16.21 12.32
N GLU A 274 14.64 16.98 11.24
CA GLU A 274 13.46 17.56 10.63
C GLU A 274 12.99 16.68 9.47
N VAL A 275 11.74 16.21 9.53
CA VAL A 275 11.16 15.30 8.54
C VAL A 275 9.99 15.99 7.82
N HIS A 276 10.05 16.03 6.49
CA HIS A 276 9.01 16.60 5.62
C HIS A 276 8.16 15.47 5.03
N LEU A 277 6.86 15.50 5.29
CA LEU A 277 5.92 14.43 4.97
C LEU A 277 5.08 14.71 3.70
N GLY A 278 4.50 13.66 3.14
CA GLY A 278 3.69 13.67 1.90
C GLY A 278 2.53 14.68 1.91
N GLY A 279 1.91 14.90 3.08
CA GLY A 279 0.82 15.86 3.28
C GLY A 279 1.26 17.31 3.50
N GLY A 280 2.56 17.60 3.39
CA GLY A 280 3.12 18.94 3.67
C GLY A 280 3.42 19.20 5.15
N THR A 281 3.09 18.26 6.05
CA THR A 281 3.45 18.32 7.46
C THR A 281 4.96 18.23 7.64
N ILE A 282 5.50 19.02 8.58
CA ILE A 282 6.89 18.95 9.03
C ILE A 282 6.89 18.44 10.48
N GLN A 283 7.74 17.47 10.77
CA GLN A 283 7.88 16.84 12.08
C GLN A 283 9.32 16.95 12.56
N GLY A 284 9.52 17.50 13.75
CA GLY A 284 10.80 17.49 14.45
C GLY A 284 10.93 16.24 15.33
N LEU A 285 12.07 15.56 15.25
CA LEU A 285 12.43 14.42 16.08
C LEU A 285 13.71 14.79 16.83
N ALA A 286 13.66 14.88 18.15
CA ALA A 286 14.82 15.24 18.95
C ALA A 286 15.67 14.01 19.28
N ALA A 287 16.99 14.21 19.30
CA ALA A 287 17.97 13.23 19.77
C ALA A 287 17.81 11.81 19.17
N VAL A 288 17.58 11.74 17.85
CA VAL A 288 17.46 10.47 17.13
C VAL A 288 18.83 9.79 17.07
N SER A 289 18.99 8.71 17.82
CA SER A 289 20.14 7.81 17.76
C SER A 289 19.86 6.65 16.82
N GLY A 290 20.51 6.60 15.65
CA GLY A 290 20.39 5.49 14.71
C GLY A 290 19.26 5.65 13.67
N ALA A 291 18.38 4.65 13.57
CA ALA A 291 17.34 4.63 12.53
C ALA A 291 16.21 5.63 12.81
N LEU A 292 15.62 6.19 11.75
CA LEU A 292 14.39 6.95 11.87
C LEU A 292 13.30 6.09 12.53
N PRO A 293 12.54 6.64 13.50
CA PRO A 293 11.51 5.91 14.19
C PRO A 293 10.29 5.72 13.28
N ALA A 294 10.29 4.64 12.48
CA ALA A 294 9.21 4.37 11.52
C ALA A 294 7.81 4.33 12.16
N ALA A 295 7.72 3.95 13.45
CA ALA A 295 6.48 4.01 14.24
C ALA A 295 5.95 5.42 14.48
N GLN A 296 6.81 6.43 14.54
CA GLN A 296 6.41 7.83 14.70
C GLN A 296 6.10 8.50 13.36
N LEU A 297 6.52 7.89 12.24
CA LEU A 297 6.25 8.37 10.88
C LEU A 297 4.96 7.81 10.28
N ASN A 298 4.41 6.75 10.90
CA ASN A 298 3.07 6.18 10.63
C ASN A 298 2.75 6.05 9.12
N GLU A 299 3.62 5.37 8.37
CA GLU A 299 3.41 5.05 6.95
C GLU A 299 3.26 6.29 6.05
N THR A 300 3.67 7.46 6.54
CA THR A 300 3.62 8.69 5.75
C THR A 300 4.85 8.73 4.85
N LEU A 301 4.63 9.07 3.57
CA LEU A 301 5.72 9.30 2.63
C LEU A 301 6.66 10.39 3.18
N VAL A 302 7.90 10.01 3.44
CA VAL A 302 8.99 10.91 3.80
C VAL A 302 9.52 11.52 2.52
N ARG A 303 9.26 12.80 2.30
CA ARG A 303 9.73 13.52 1.12
C ARG A 303 11.18 13.96 1.30
N ARG A 304 11.47 14.55 2.46
CA ARG A 304 12.81 15.03 2.83
C ARG A 304 13.07 14.78 4.31
N ALA A 305 14.33 14.66 4.65
CA ALA A 305 14.76 14.63 6.05
C ALA A 305 16.13 15.32 6.19
N PHE A 306 16.31 16.07 7.28
CA PHE A 306 17.51 16.83 7.57
C PHE A 306 17.97 16.52 8.99
N TRP A 307 19.23 16.11 9.16
CA TRP A 307 19.82 15.82 10.46
C TRP A 307 20.76 16.94 10.86
N PHE A 308 20.59 17.44 12.07
CA PHE A 308 21.37 18.49 12.70
C PHE A 308 22.15 17.87 13.87
N GLY A 309 23.44 18.20 13.93
CA GLY A 309 24.35 17.74 14.99
C GLY A 309 24.35 18.62 16.22
#